data_AF-M1B0W7-F1
#
_entry.id   AF-M1B0W7-F1
#
_cell.length_a   1.000
_cell.length_b   1.000
_cell.length_c   1.000
_cell.angle_alpha   90.00
_cell.angle_beta   90.00
_cell.angle_gamma   90.00
#
_symmetry.space_group_name_H-M   'P 1'
#
loop_
_entity.id
_entity.type
_entity.pdbx_description
1 polymer ?
#
loop_
_entity_poly.entity_id
_entity_poly.type
_entity_poly.pdbx_seq_one_letter_code
_entity_poly.pdbx_strand_id
1 'polypeptide(L)' 'MMELSKSIRELKIILYGNGESEPLAEACAQLTLEFFKENTLRLIINCLPNLNLEVS' A
#
# COMPACT_ATOMS: atom_id res chain seq x y z
N MET A 1 -5.67 -13.44 2.33
CA MET A 1 -4.78 -12.73 1.38
C MET A 1 -5.54 -11.85 0.40
N MET A 2 -6.70 -12.27 -0.14
CA MET A 2 -7.53 -11.42 -1.02
C MET A 2 -7.82 -10.02 -0.47
N GLU A 3 -8.26 -9.91 0.78
CA GLU A 3 -8.51 -8.60 1.41
C GLU A 3 -7.23 -7.76 1.54
N LEU A 4 -6.11 -8.37 1.94
CA LEU A 4 -4.83 -7.67 2.01
C LEU A 4 -4.40 -7.17 0.62
N SER A 5 -4.52 -8.00 -0.42
CA SER A 5 -4.25 -7.59 -1.81
C SER A 5 -5.16 -6.45 -2.27
N LYS A 6 -6.45 -6.48 -1.89
CA LYS A 6 -7.40 -5.41 -2.18
C LYS A 6 -6.99 -4.12 -1.48
N SER A 7 -6.64 -4.16 -0.19
CA SER A 7 -6.15 -2.99 0.55
C SER A 7 -4.86 -2.43 -0.08
N ILE A 8 -3.90 -3.26 -0.48
CA ILE A 8 -2.68 -2.78 -1.17
C ILE A 8 -3.01 -2.07 -2.50
N ARG A 9 -4.00 -2.56 -3.26
CA ARG A 9 -4.48 -1.87 -4.48
C ARG A 9 -5.15 -0.54 -4.16
N GLU A 10 -5.95 -0.48 -3.11
CA GLU A 10 -6.57 0.77 -2.65
C GLU A 10 -5.51 1.80 -2.22
N LEU A 11 -4.42 1.37 -1.58
CA LEU A 11 -3.29 2.26 -1.25
C LEU A 11 -2.64 2.86 -2.50
N LYS A 12 -2.53 2.09 -3.60
CA LYS A 12 -2.04 2.61 -4.89
C LYS A 12 -2.97 3.71 -5.41
N ILE A 13 -4.29 3.52 -5.33
CA ILE A 13 -5.27 4.53 -5.77
C ILE A 13 -5.20 5.78 -4.87
N ILE A 14 -5.00 5.61 -3.56
CA ILE A 14 -4.83 6.74 -2.62
C ILE A 14 -3.59 7.57 -2.98
N LEU A 15 -2.49 6.91 -3.33
CA LEU A 15 -1.23 7.57 -3.69
C LEU A 15 -1.31 8.24 -5.05
N TYR A 16 -1.79 7.53 -6.07
CA TYR A 16 -1.63 7.91 -7.48
C TYR A 16 -2.94 8.29 -8.19
N GLY A 17 -4.09 8.15 -7.53
CA GLY A 17 -5.40 8.32 -8.17
C GLY A 17 -5.67 7.27 -9.26
N ASN A 18 -6.45 7.65 -10.27
CA ASN A 18 -6.79 6.80 -11.42
C ASN A 18 -5.75 6.86 -12.57
N GLY A 19 -4.51 7.31 -12.32
CA GLY A 19 -3.51 7.49 -13.36
C GLY A 19 -2.07 7.27 -12.89
N GLU A 20 -1.12 7.47 -13.80
CA GLU A 20 0.34 7.44 -13.52
C GLU A 20 0.89 8.84 -13.20
N SER A 21 0.15 9.61 -12.38
CA SER A 21 0.65 10.91 -11.91
C SER A 21 1.67 10.72 -10.78
N GLU A 22 2.42 11.77 -10.45
CA GLU A 22 3.21 11.77 -9.20
C GLU A 22 2.29 11.52 -7.99
N PRO A 23 2.79 10.82 -6.95
CA PRO A 23 1.97 10.50 -5.81
C PRO A 23 1.66 11.76 -5.00
N LEU A 24 0.44 11.85 -4.47
CA LEU A 24 0.02 12.99 -3.66
C LEU A 24 0.88 13.07 -2.39
N ALA A 25 1.59 14.19 -2.20
CA ALA A 25 2.55 14.35 -1.09
C ALA A 25 1.91 14.16 0.30
N GLU A 26 0.69 14.66 0.49
CA GLU A 26 -0.07 14.49 1.73
C GLU A 26 -0.40 13.01 2.01
N ALA A 27 -0.85 12.27 0.99
CA ALA A 27 -1.12 10.85 1.10
C ALA A 27 0.16 10.05 1.38
N CYS A 28 1.29 10.42 0.78
CA CYS A 28 2.59 9.82 1.06
C CYS A 28 2.98 10.00 2.54
N ALA A 29 2.84 11.21 3.07
CA ALA A 29 3.17 11.51 4.45
C ALA A 29 2.28 10.70 5.42
N GLN A 30 0.97 10.68 5.19
CA GLN A 30 0.03 9.95 6.02
C GLN A 30 0.28 8.44 6.00
N LEU A 31 0.44 7.83 4.83
CA LEU A 31 0.67 6.39 4.72
C LEU A 31 2.01 5.97 5.32
N THR A 32 3.03 6.81 5.20
CA THR A 32 4.31 6.56 5.86
C THR A 32 4.12 6.47 7.38
N LEU A 33 3.40 7.41 7.98
CA LEU A 33 3.12 7.38 9.42
C LEU A 33 2.38 6.10 9.83
N GLU A 34 1.33 5.71 9.09
CA GLU A 34 0.56 4.49 9.38
C GLU A 34 1.38 3.21 9.22
N PHE A 35 2.27 3.14 8.22
CA PHE A 35 3.17 2.00 8.05
C PHE A 35 4.15 1.83 9.21
N PHE A 36 4.62 2.92 9.81
CA PHE A 36 5.54 2.87 10.94
C PHE A 36 4.84 2.76 12.31
N LYS A 37 3.51 2.92 12.37
CA LYS A 37 2.74 2.60 13.57
C LYS A 37 2.64 1.09 13.76
N GLU A 38 2.70 0.67 15.03
CA GLU A 38 2.31 -0.66 15.53
C GLU A 38 2.84 -1.87 14.72
N ASN A 39 4.00 -1.72 14.06
CA ASN A 39 4.67 -2.71 13.21
C ASN A 39 3.98 -3.07 11.88
N THR A 40 3.07 -2.23 11.38
CA THR A 40 2.33 -2.48 10.13
C THR A 40 3.25 -2.83 8.96
N LEU A 41 4.31 -2.04 8.72
CA LEU A 41 5.25 -2.29 7.62
C LEU A 41 5.94 -3.65 7.73
N ARG A 42 6.34 -4.06 8.94
CA ARG A 42 6.98 -5.35 9.17
C ARG A 42 6.03 -6.51 8.87
N LEU A 43 4.75 -6.38 9.23
CA LEU A 43 3.73 -7.38 8.92
C LEU A 43 3.50 -7.48 7.41
N ILE A 44 3.45 -6.34 6.70
CA ILE A 44 3.33 -6.32 5.24
C ILE A 44 4.52 -7.04 4.59
N ILE A 45 5.75 -6.77 5.03
CA ILE A 45 6.96 -7.44 4.53
C ILE A 45 6.88 -8.96 4.72
N ASN A 46 6.44 -9.42 5.89
CA ASN A 46 6.28 -10.85 6.16
C ASN A 46 5.18 -11.50 5.29
N CYS A 47 4.19 -10.73 4.88
CA CYS A 47 3.10 -11.18 4.01
C CYS A 47 3.46 -11.13 2.52
N LEU A 48 4.57 -10.50 2.11
CA LEU A 48 4.95 -10.36 0.70
C LEU A 48 4.97 -11.69 -0.08
N PRO A 49 5.51 -12.81 0.42
CA PRO A 49 5.48 -14.08 -0.30
C PRO A 49 4.06 -14.62 -0.55
N ASN A 50 3.09 -14.18 0.25
CA ASN A 50 1.69 -14.60 0.18
C ASN A 50 0.80 -13.58 -0.53
N LEU A 51 1.34 -12.40 -0.84
CA LEU A 51 0.68 -11.37 -1.62
C LEU A 51 0.84 -11.73 -3.09
N ASN A 52 -0.25 -12.16 -3.73
CA ASN A 52 -0.28 -12.30 -5.18
C ASN A 52 -0.38 -10.89 -5.80
N LEU A 53 0.75 -10.17 -5.82
CA LEU A 53 0.90 -8.88 -6.51
C LEU A 53 1.03 -9.14 -8.02
N GLU A 54 0.02 -9.76 -8.64
CA GLU A 54 0.03 -9.87 -10.09
C GLU A 54 0.06 -8.48 -10.70
N VAL A 55 1.04 -8.31 -11.61
CA VAL A 55 1.27 -7.12 -12.42
C VAL A 55 0.04 -6.95 -13.31
N SER A 56 -0.83 -6.00 -12.96
CA SER A 56 -1.95 -5.54 -13.79
C SER A 56 -1.82 -4.05 -13.98
#